data_AF-A0A8T8SCC1-F1
#
_entry.id   AF-A0A8T8SCC1-F1
#
_cell.length_a   1.000
_cell.length_b   1.000
_cell.length_c   1.000
_cell.angle_alpha   90.00
_cell.angle_beta   90.00
_cell.angle_gamma   90.00
#
_symmetry.space_group_name_H-M   'P 1'
#
loop_
_entity.id
_entity.type
_entity.pdbx_description
1 polymer ?
#
loop_
_entity_poly.entity_id
_entity_poly.type
_entity_poly.pdbx_seq_one_letter_code
_entity_poly.pdbx_strand_id
1 'polypeptide(L)'
;PPPGITKEMVPELLERFSDEQLQLMSSHPPQVGNFFPNGLFEFIYLPQPDGTVLGAMALHAYVPKGPDKLEFINWILAEKDTPPEIKARMLRQSIQLLGTSGMVEQDDSDTWPHMTLAAKGAMGRQMTLKYQACYETGAPEGWPGPGIVNEGFTKDDTQWHWWQYWHELMTAED
;
A
#
# COMPACT_ATOMS: atom_id res chain seq x y z
N PRO A 1 -12.21 -11.73 -12.05
CA PRO A 1 -12.52 -11.07 -10.76
C PRO A 1 -11.23 -10.52 -10.19
N PRO A 2 -11.26 -9.43 -9.40
CA PRO A 2 -10.11 -9.01 -8.62
C PRO A 2 -9.60 -10.16 -7.72
N PRO A 3 -8.32 -10.18 -7.33
CA PRO A 3 -7.74 -11.24 -6.50
C PRO A 3 -8.42 -11.35 -5.15
N GLY A 4 -8.46 -12.56 -4.60
CA GLY A 4 -9.22 -12.84 -3.39
C GLY A 4 -10.72 -12.97 -3.64
N ILE A 5 -11.23 -12.43 -4.75
CA ILE A 5 -12.63 -12.52 -5.15
C ILE A 5 -12.83 -13.75 -6.04
N THR A 6 -13.61 -14.71 -5.56
CA THR A 6 -13.99 -15.89 -6.34
C THR A 6 -15.11 -15.54 -7.34
N LYS A 7 -15.40 -16.44 -8.29
CA LYS A 7 -16.48 -16.19 -9.27
C LYS A 7 -17.84 -16.03 -8.57
N GLU A 8 -18.03 -16.72 -7.48
CA GLU A 8 -19.25 -16.76 -6.67
C GLU A 8 -19.50 -15.43 -5.94
N MET A 9 -18.45 -14.64 -5.72
CA MET A 9 -18.53 -13.32 -5.07
C MET A 9 -18.84 -12.18 -6.06
N VAL A 10 -18.79 -12.44 -7.37
CA VAL A 10 -19.03 -11.41 -8.41
C VAL A 10 -20.42 -10.78 -8.33
N PRO A 11 -21.53 -11.52 -8.11
CA PRO A 11 -22.86 -10.91 -8.03
C PRO A 11 -22.96 -9.83 -6.95
N GLU A 12 -22.35 -10.06 -5.79
CA GLU A 12 -22.33 -9.08 -4.70
C GLU A 12 -21.55 -7.82 -5.08
N LEU A 13 -20.42 -7.97 -5.78
CA LEU A 13 -19.67 -6.81 -6.26
C LEU A 13 -20.49 -5.92 -7.20
N LEU A 14 -21.23 -6.54 -8.13
CA LEU A 14 -22.09 -5.83 -9.08
C LEU A 14 -23.23 -5.08 -8.39
N GLU A 15 -23.69 -5.56 -7.23
CA GLU A 15 -24.71 -4.88 -6.43
C GLU A 15 -24.13 -3.74 -5.57
N ARG A 16 -22.89 -3.89 -5.08
CA ARG A 16 -22.29 -2.95 -4.12
C ARG A 16 -21.53 -1.79 -4.74
N PHE A 17 -20.97 -1.96 -5.92
CA PHE A 17 -20.06 -1.00 -6.54
C PHE A 17 -20.57 -0.49 -7.88
N SER A 18 -20.26 0.77 -8.21
CA SER A 18 -20.57 1.32 -9.54
C SER A 18 -19.68 0.68 -10.61
N ASP A 19 -20.10 0.78 -11.88
CA ASP A 19 -19.31 0.30 -13.01
C ASP A 19 -17.90 0.91 -13.03
N GLU A 20 -17.76 2.18 -12.68
CA GLU A 20 -16.44 2.84 -12.62
C GLU A 20 -15.56 2.27 -11.48
N GLN A 21 -16.14 1.99 -10.31
CA GLN A 21 -15.41 1.39 -9.19
C GLN A 21 -14.96 -0.03 -9.52
N LEU A 22 -15.81 -0.81 -10.16
CA LEU A 22 -15.49 -2.16 -10.63
C LEU A 22 -14.40 -2.13 -11.70
N GLN A 23 -14.44 -1.16 -12.60
CA GLN A 23 -13.39 -0.96 -13.59
C GLN A 23 -12.06 -0.65 -12.90
N LEU A 24 -12.01 0.34 -12.01
CA LEU A 24 -10.79 0.69 -11.27
C LEU A 24 -10.20 -0.52 -10.52
N MET A 25 -11.04 -1.23 -9.77
CA MET A 25 -10.63 -2.40 -8.98
C MET A 25 -10.11 -3.54 -9.84
N SER A 26 -10.60 -3.69 -11.08
CA SER A 26 -10.20 -4.79 -11.97
C SER A 26 -8.99 -4.49 -12.85
N SER A 27 -8.73 -3.23 -13.18
CA SER A 27 -7.71 -2.84 -14.17
C SER A 27 -6.48 -2.13 -13.61
N HIS A 28 -6.44 -1.75 -12.33
CA HIS A 28 -5.31 -1.03 -11.73
C HIS A 28 -4.59 -1.76 -10.59
N PRO A 29 -4.16 -3.02 -10.78
CA PRO A 29 -3.30 -3.67 -9.81
C PRO A 29 -1.80 -3.41 -10.03
N PRO A 30 -0.97 -3.48 -8.97
CA PRO A 30 -1.33 -3.58 -7.55
C PRO A 30 -1.86 -2.25 -7.00
N GLN A 31 -2.60 -2.30 -5.89
CA GLN A 31 -3.05 -1.10 -5.16
C GLN A 31 -2.31 -1.04 -3.82
N VAL A 32 -1.49 0.00 -3.64
CA VAL A 32 -0.74 0.24 -2.41
C VAL A 32 -0.92 1.70 -2.04
N GLY A 33 -1.21 1.98 -0.77
CA GLY A 33 -1.45 3.34 -0.32
C GLY A 33 -1.33 3.50 1.19
N ASN A 34 -1.10 4.74 1.62
CA ASN A 34 -1.02 5.10 3.03
C ASN A 34 -2.29 5.82 3.46
N PHE A 35 -2.76 5.54 4.67
CA PHE A 35 -3.65 6.42 5.41
C PHE A 35 -2.82 7.19 6.43
N PHE A 36 -2.87 8.52 6.32
CA PHE A 36 -2.13 9.41 7.21
C PHE A 36 -2.58 9.19 8.68
N PRO A 37 -1.65 9.19 9.66
CA PRO A 37 -0.22 9.44 9.49
C PRO A 37 0.63 8.19 9.26
N ASN A 38 0.19 7.01 9.71
CA ASN A 38 1.11 5.90 9.98
C ASN A 38 0.53 4.51 9.69
N GLY A 39 -0.39 4.39 8.75
CA GLY A 39 -0.76 3.07 8.27
C GLY A 39 -0.86 2.97 6.76
N LEU A 40 -0.87 1.74 6.31
CA LEU A 40 -0.75 1.37 4.90
C LEU A 40 -1.71 0.22 4.61
N PHE A 41 -2.28 0.23 3.41
CA PHE A 41 -2.97 -0.92 2.86
C PHE A 41 -2.29 -1.35 1.57
N GLU A 42 -2.32 -2.64 1.33
CA GLU A 42 -1.81 -3.24 0.11
C GLU A 42 -2.73 -4.34 -0.39
N PHE A 43 -2.94 -4.34 -1.69
CA PHE A 43 -3.69 -5.33 -2.42
C PHE A 43 -2.86 -5.80 -3.60
N ILE A 44 -2.35 -7.02 -3.48
CA ILE A 44 -1.34 -7.59 -4.37
C ILE A 44 -1.89 -8.81 -5.09
N TYR A 45 -1.54 -8.90 -6.37
CA TYR A 45 -1.89 -9.97 -7.28
C TYR A 45 -0.74 -10.97 -7.29
N LEU A 46 -1.00 -12.21 -6.88
CA LEU A 46 -0.01 -13.26 -6.75
C LEU A 46 -0.26 -14.37 -7.78
N PRO A 47 0.41 -14.34 -8.94
CA PRO A 47 0.38 -15.43 -9.89
C PRO A 47 0.82 -16.74 -9.24
N GLN A 48 0.09 -17.82 -9.52
CA GLN A 48 0.37 -19.16 -9.02
C GLN A 48 0.97 -20.04 -10.13
N PRO A 49 1.72 -21.10 -9.78
CA PRO A 49 2.31 -22.00 -10.77
C PRO A 49 1.29 -22.70 -11.69
N ASP A 50 0.04 -22.81 -11.26
CA ASP A 50 -1.06 -23.40 -12.03
C ASP A 50 -1.76 -22.41 -12.98
N GLY A 51 -1.25 -21.18 -13.09
CA GLY A 51 -1.81 -20.11 -13.91
C GLY A 51 -2.98 -19.36 -13.26
N THR A 52 -3.38 -19.73 -12.03
CA THR A 52 -4.36 -18.95 -11.26
C THR A 52 -3.70 -17.73 -10.60
N VAL A 53 -4.50 -16.79 -10.12
CA VAL A 53 -4.03 -15.62 -9.36
C VAL A 53 -4.71 -15.65 -8.00
N LEU A 54 -3.90 -15.56 -6.94
CA LEU A 54 -4.39 -15.34 -5.57
C LEU A 54 -4.24 -13.87 -5.19
N GLY A 55 -5.12 -13.40 -4.33
CA GLY A 55 -5.00 -12.08 -3.71
C GLY A 55 -4.28 -12.17 -2.39
N ALA A 56 -3.43 -11.19 -2.12
CA ALA A 56 -3.02 -10.85 -0.77
C ALA A 56 -3.55 -9.46 -0.44
N MET A 57 -4.25 -9.34 0.68
CA MET A 57 -4.62 -8.07 1.27
C MET A 57 -3.94 -7.96 2.62
N ALA A 58 -3.16 -6.91 2.81
CA ALA A 58 -2.60 -6.60 4.11
C ALA A 58 -2.88 -5.16 4.52
N LEU A 59 -2.89 -4.98 5.83
CA LEU A 59 -2.98 -3.71 6.49
C LEU A 59 -1.80 -3.60 7.44
N HIS A 60 -1.11 -2.47 7.39
CA HIS A 60 0.06 -2.16 8.19
C HIS A 60 -0.23 -0.96 9.09
N ALA A 61 0.29 -1.01 10.32
CA ALA A 61 0.38 0.15 11.19
C ALA A 61 1.79 0.26 11.78
N TYR A 62 2.37 1.45 11.66
CA TYR A 62 3.69 1.79 12.16
C TYR A 62 3.53 2.61 13.44
N VAL A 63 3.41 1.95 14.58
CA VAL A 63 3.15 2.62 15.87
C VAL A 63 4.45 3.22 16.40
N PRO A 64 4.58 4.56 16.50
CA PRO A 64 5.83 5.17 16.94
C PRO A 64 6.16 4.79 18.39
N LYS A 65 7.41 4.40 18.65
CA LYS A 65 7.96 4.12 19.99
C LYS A 65 9.11 5.06 20.36
N GLY A 66 9.23 6.16 19.63
CA GLY A 66 10.31 7.14 19.69
C GLY A 66 10.71 7.61 18.29
N PRO A 67 11.69 8.52 18.18
CA PRO A 67 12.15 9.05 16.90
C PRO A 67 12.93 8.04 16.04
N ASP A 68 13.33 6.90 16.60
CA ASP A 68 14.18 5.90 15.94
C ASP A 68 13.70 4.45 16.10
N LYS A 69 12.46 4.29 16.58
CA LYS A 69 11.85 2.98 16.83
C LYS A 69 10.36 3.05 16.57
N LEU A 70 9.82 1.96 16.03
CA LEU A 70 8.41 1.74 15.87
C LEU A 70 8.07 0.29 16.19
N GLU A 71 6.81 0.05 16.51
CA GLU A 71 6.22 -1.28 16.50
C GLU A 71 5.44 -1.44 15.20
N PHE A 72 5.82 -2.42 14.40
CA PHE A 72 5.18 -2.71 13.13
C PHE A 72 4.11 -3.79 13.34
N ILE A 73 2.85 -3.43 13.16
CA ILE A 73 1.71 -4.34 13.21
C ILE A 73 1.25 -4.65 11.79
N ASN A 74 1.17 -5.94 11.46
CA ASN A 74 0.67 -6.43 10.18
C ASN A 74 -0.58 -7.30 10.38
N TRP A 75 -1.64 -6.99 9.64
CA TRP A 75 -2.83 -7.82 9.49
C TRP A 75 -2.95 -8.33 8.07
N ILE A 76 -3.00 -9.66 7.91
CA ILE A 76 -3.40 -10.31 6.66
C ILE A 76 -4.91 -10.53 6.68
N LEU A 77 -5.57 -10.07 5.63
CA LEU A 77 -7.03 -10.06 5.52
C LEU A 77 -7.48 -10.92 4.34
N ALA A 78 -8.70 -11.45 4.46
CA ALA A 78 -9.42 -12.13 3.40
C ALA A 78 -10.91 -11.85 3.58
N GLU A 79 -11.67 -11.91 2.50
CA GLU A 79 -13.11 -11.68 2.50
C GLU A 79 -13.82 -12.75 3.33
N LYS A 80 -14.93 -12.35 3.97
CA LYS A 80 -15.62 -13.18 4.96
C LYS A 80 -16.12 -14.48 4.37
N ASP A 81 -16.58 -14.46 3.13
CA ASP A 81 -17.18 -15.62 2.47
C ASP A 81 -16.21 -16.39 1.57
N THR A 82 -14.92 -16.01 1.55
CA THR A 82 -13.89 -16.77 0.83
C THR A 82 -13.82 -18.20 1.38
N PRO A 83 -13.87 -19.24 0.52
CA PRO A 83 -13.81 -20.62 0.95
C PRO A 83 -12.59 -20.92 1.84
N PRO A 84 -12.72 -21.76 2.88
CA PRO A 84 -11.65 -21.99 3.86
C PRO A 84 -10.31 -22.43 3.24
N GLU A 85 -10.35 -23.27 2.22
CA GLU A 85 -9.17 -23.75 1.49
C GLU A 85 -8.49 -22.62 0.68
N ILE A 86 -9.26 -21.67 0.17
CA ILE A 86 -8.74 -20.49 -0.53
C ILE A 86 -8.12 -19.53 0.49
N LYS A 87 -8.80 -19.26 1.61
CA LYS A 87 -8.25 -18.45 2.71
C LYS A 87 -6.92 -19.00 3.23
N ALA A 88 -6.83 -20.32 3.41
CA ALA A 88 -5.58 -20.95 3.87
C ALA A 88 -4.43 -20.74 2.88
N ARG A 89 -4.70 -20.80 1.56
CA ARG A 89 -3.70 -20.51 0.53
C ARG A 89 -3.32 -19.03 0.49
N MET A 90 -4.30 -18.13 0.55
CA MET A 90 -4.07 -16.68 0.62
C MET A 90 -3.21 -16.32 1.82
N LEU A 91 -3.54 -16.85 3.01
CA LEU A 91 -2.79 -16.62 4.24
C LEU A 91 -1.34 -17.11 4.11
N ARG A 92 -1.14 -18.33 3.62
CA ARG A 92 0.21 -18.89 3.47
C ARG A 92 1.07 -18.03 2.55
N GLN A 93 0.54 -17.64 1.39
CA GLN A 93 1.27 -16.82 0.43
C GLN A 93 1.52 -15.41 0.97
N SER A 94 0.52 -14.80 1.60
CA SER A 94 0.66 -13.47 2.19
C SER A 94 1.72 -13.46 3.29
N ILE A 95 1.79 -14.47 4.16
CA ILE A 95 2.84 -14.58 5.19
C ILE A 95 4.23 -14.77 4.54
N GLN A 96 4.34 -15.54 3.46
CA GLN A 96 5.61 -15.76 2.76
C GLN A 96 6.17 -14.50 2.09
N LEU A 97 5.34 -13.49 1.84
CA LEU A 97 5.74 -12.23 1.23
C LEU A 97 5.82 -11.09 2.26
N LEU A 98 4.76 -10.94 3.03
CA LEU A 98 4.48 -9.76 3.86
C LEU A 98 4.54 -10.06 5.37
N GLY A 99 4.64 -11.33 5.75
CA GLY A 99 4.82 -11.69 7.17
C GLY A 99 6.16 -11.18 7.72
N THR A 100 6.37 -11.27 9.03
CA THR A 100 7.64 -10.88 9.67
C THR A 100 8.87 -11.58 9.08
N SER A 101 8.71 -12.80 8.57
CA SER A 101 9.74 -13.56 7.83
C SER A 101 9.43 -13.63 6.33
N GLY A 102 8.64 -12.70 5.82
CA GLY A 102 8.23 -12.61 4.43
C GLY A 102 9.36 -12.06 3.57
N MET A 103 9.42 -12.46 2.31
CA MET A 103 10.51 -12.06 1.42
C MET A 103 10.51 -10.56 1.16
N VAL A 104 9.35 -9.94 0.91
CA VAL A 104 9.23 -8.50 0.65
C VAL A 104 9.50 -7.72 1.93
N GLU A 105 8.86 -8.12 3.03
CA GLU A 105 8.96 -7.33 4.25
C GLU A 105 10.31 -7.42 4.95
N GLN A 106 11.08 -8.49 4.74
CA GLN A 106 12.47 -8.52 5.20
C GLN A 106 13.36 -7.51 4.46
N ASP A 107 13.18 -7.38 3.14
CA ASP A 107 13.94 -6.42 2.33
C ASP A 107 13.61 -4.98 2.75
N ASP A 108 12.32 -4.67 2.90
CA ASP A 108 11.88 -3.33 3.31
C ASP A 108 12.30 -2.99 4.75
N SER A 109 12.08 -3.91 5.70
CA SER A 109 12.42 -3.68 7.11
C SER A 109 13.92 -3.62 7.40
N ASP A 110 14.79 -4.12 6.51
CA ASP A 110 16.24 -3.90 6.60
C ASP A 110 16.63 -2.47 6.18
N THR A 111 15.95 -1.88 5.20
CA THR A 111 16.32 -0.54 4.68
C THR A 111 15.99 0.60 5.64
N TRP A 112 14.82 0.59 6.29
CA TRP A 112 14.34 1.72 7.09
C TRP A 112 15.22 2.06 8.31
N PRO A 113 15.73 1.08 9.08
CA PRO A 113 16.69 1.35 10.16
C PRO A 113 17.98 1.98 9.66
N HIS A 114 18.50 1.55 8.49
CA HIS A 114 19.70 2.13 7.90
C HIS A 114 19.49 3.59 7.49
N MET A 115 18.35 3.93 6.90
CA MET A 115 17.98 5.32 6.60
C MET A 115 17.95 6.18 7.87
N THR A 116 17.33 5.67 8.94
CA THR A 116 17.24 6.35 10.24
C THR A 116 18.63 6.58 10.86
N LEU A 117 19.50 5.56 10.82
CA LEU A 117 20.87 5.67 11.33
C LEU A 117 21.70 6.67 10.53
N ALA A 118 21.61 6.64 9.19
CA ALA A 118 22.31 7.58 8.32
C ALA A 118 21.86 9.03 8.54
N ALA A 119 20.56 9.27 8.71
CA ALA A 119 19.99 10.59 8.97
C ALA A 119 20.48 11.22 10.29
N LYS A 120 20.86 10.42 11.29
CA LYS A 120 21.44 10.91 12.55
C LYS A 120 22.89 11.38 12.43
N GLY A 121 23.60 10.97 11.38
CA GLY A 121 25.01 11.31 11.18
C GLY A 121 25.26 12.81 11.03
N ALA A 122 26.47 13.26 11.33
CA ALA A 122 26.85 14.68 11.31
C ALA A 122 26.56 15.38 9.97
N MET A 123 26.78 14.67 8.87
CA MET A 123 26.44 15.12 7.51
C MET A 123 24.97 14.86 7.17
N GLY A 124 24.46 13.65 7.45
CA GLY A 124 23.10 13.24 7.07
C GLY A 124 22.02 14.18 7.61
N ARG A 125 22.16 14.65 8.85
CA ARG A 125 21.21 15.59 9.48
C ARG A 125 21.12 16.96 8.81
N GLN A 126 22.09 17.31 7.95
CA GLN A 126 22.14 18.57 7.21
C GLN A 126 21.70 18.40 5.75
N MET A 127 21.42 17.16 5.32
CA MET A 127 20.96 16.86 3.97
C MET A 127 19.44 16.87 3.89
N THR A 128 18.92 17.20 2.72
CA THR A 128 17.48 17.12 2.41
C THR A 128 17.18 15.82 1.68
N LEU A 129 16.05 15.17 2.01
CA LEU A 129 15.47 14.13 1.16
C LEU A 129 15.07 14.71 -0.20
N LYS A 130 15.16 13.91 -1.26
CA LYS A 130 14.89 14.34 -2.64
C LYS A 130 13.67 13.59 -3.17
N TYR A 131 12.64 14.33 -3.52
CA TYR A 131 11.43 13.87 -4.20
C TYR A 131 11.41 14.54 -5.58
N GLN A 132 12.07 13.92 -6.56
CA GLN A 132 12.32 14.51 -7.88
C GLN A 132 11.51 13.85 -9.00
N ALA A 133 10.86 12.73 -8.71
CA ALA A 133 9.93 12.07 -9.62
C ALA A 133 8.49 12.57 -9.42
N CYS A 134 8.32 13.89 -9.21
CA CYS A 134 7.01 14.56 -9.17
C CYS A 134 6.78 15.25 -10.50
N TYR A 135 5.67 14.94 -11.18
CA TYR A 135 5.46 15.40 -12.57
C TYR A 135 4.11 16.06 -12.83
N GLU A 136 3.24 16.20 -11.81
CA GLU A 136 1.93 16.88 -11.91
C GLU A 136 1.19 16.60 -13.23
N THR A 137 1.22 15.34 -13.66
CA THR A 137 0.72 14.94 -14.99
C THR A 137 -0.79 15.03 -15.11
N GLY A 138 -1.49 15.23 -13.99
CA GLY A 138 -2.94 15.28 -13.94
C GLY A 138 -3.56 13.90 -14.09
N ALA A 139 -4.88 13.86 -13.90
CA ALA A 139 -5.64 12.64 -14.01
C ALA A 139 -5.66 12.15 -15.46
N PRO A 140 -5.56 10.84 -15.73
CA PRO A 140 -5.79 10.28 -17.06
C PRO A 140 -7.17 10.71 -17.60
N GLU A 141 -7.28 10.81 -18.93
CA GLU A 141 -8.57 11.11 -19.57
C GLU A 141 -9.64 10.10 -19.13
N GLY A 142 -10.80 10.60 -18.69
CA GLY A 142 -11.89 9.75 -18.23
C GLY A 142 -11.70 9.14 -16.83
N TRP A 143 -10.72 9.61 -16.04
CA TRP A 143 -10.55 9.16 -14.66
C TRP A 143 -11.82 9.40 -13.82
N PRO A 144 -12.42 8.36 -13.22
CA PRO A 144 -13.72 8.49 -12.56
C PRO A 144 -13.63 8.83 -11.06
N GLY A 145 -12.43 8.75 -10.48
CA GLY A 145 -12.22 8.88 -9.04
C GLY A 145 -11.93 10.32 -8.59
N PRO A 146 -12.19 10.66 -7.31
CA PRO A 146 -11.85 11.96 -6.75
C PRO A 146 -10.35 12.06 -6.41
N GLY A 147 -9.95 13.24 -5.93
CA GLY A 147 -8.62 13.48 -5.35
C GLY A 147 -7.62 14.08 -6.34
N ILE A 148 -6.39 14.27 -5.87
CA ILE A 148 -5.27 14.66 -6.73
C ILE A 148 -4.73 13.39 -7.37
N VAL A 149 -4.89 13.29 -8.69
CA VAL A 149 -4.56 12.10 -9.46
C VAL A 149 -3.52 12.50 -10.49
N ASN A 150 -2.45 11.71 -10.57
CA ASN A 150 -1.40 11.87 -11.56
C ASN A 150 -1.22 10.55 -12.30
N GLU A 151 -1.24 10.59 -13.63
CA GLU A 151 -0.99 9.42 -14.47
C GLU A 151 0.40 8.82 -14.24
N GLY A 152 0.54 7.50 -14.29
CA GLY A 152 1.82 6.80 -14.20
C GLY A 152 2.07 6.13 -12.84
N PHE A 153 3.07 5.24 -12.81
CA PHE A 153 3.44 4.43 -11.65
C PHE A 153 4.90 4.69 -11.28
N THR A 154 5.30 4.44 -10.02
CA THR A 154 6.63 4.76 -9.45
C THR A 154 7.00 6.24 -9.51
N LYS A 155 6.23 7.07 -8.80
CA LYS A 155 6.45 8.52 -8.68
C LYS A 155 6.50 8.94 -7.23
N ASP A 156 7.02 10.15 -7.01
CA ASP A 156 7.17 10.78 -5.71
C ASP A 156 5.94 11.61 -5.28
N ASP A 157 4.93 11.75 -6.15
CA ASP A 157 3.80 12.67 -5.95
C ASP A 157 3.03 12.37 -4.65
N THR A 158 2.77 11.10 -4.34
CA THR A 158 1.98 10.72 -3.15
C THR A 158 2.77 10.91 -1.85
N GLN A 159 4.06 10.59 -1.85
CA GLN A 159 4.97 10.83 -0.73
C GLN A 159 5.16 12.34 -0.52
N TRP A 160 5.26 13.12 -1.59
CA TRP A 160 5.39 14.57 -1.49
C TRP A 160 4.15 15.21 -0.86
N HIS A 161 2.93 14.83 -1.29
CA HIS A 161 1.70 15.30 -0.65
C HIS A 161 1.61 14.91 0.82
N TRP A 162 2.10 13.72 1.20
CA TRP A 162 2.18 13.32 2.61
C TRP A 162 3.06 14.29 3.42
N TRP A 163 4.24 14.67 2.90
CA TRP A 163 5.14 15.62 3.57
C TRP A 163 4.56 17.04 3.63
N GLN A 164 3.84 17.48 2.59
CA GLN A 164 3.17 18.78 2.60
C GLN A 164 2.11 18.85 3.70
N TYR A 165 1.26 17.82 3.80
CA TYR A 165 0.24 17.77 4.85
C TYR A 165 0.86 17.62 6.25
N TRP A 166 1.91 16.81 6.40
CA TRP A 166 2.66 16.74 7.65
C TRP A 166 3.22 18.10 8.05
N HIS A 167 3.83 18.83 7.12
CA HIS A 167 4.40 20.15 7.38
C HIS A 167 3.31 21.16 7.76
N GLU A 168 2.17 21.16 7.07
CA GLU A 168 1.01 21.99 7.42
C GLU A 168 0.60 21.77 8.88
N LEU A 169 0.40 20.51 9.30
CA LEU A 169 0.03 20.20 10.68
C LEU A 169 1.10 20.59 11.70
N MET A 170 2.37 20.44 11.37
CA MET A 170 3.48 20.76 12.27
C MET A 170 3.78 22.25 12.38
N THR A 171 3.23 23.06 11.46
CA THR A 171 3.43 24.52 11.41
C THR A 171 2.14 25.32 11.59
N ALA A 172 1.02 24.63 11.78
CA ALA A 172 -0.26 25.27 12.09
C ALA A 172 -0.14 26.06 13.40
N GLU A 173 -0.66 27.28 13.41
CA GLU A 173 -0.84 28.06 14.63
C GLU A 173 -2.04 27.50 15.41
N ASP A 174 -1.94 27.49 16.75
CA ASP A 174 -3.01 27.05 17.67
C ASP A 174 -4.27 27.93 17.59
#